data_AF-A0ABD5YDX5-F1
#
_entry.id   AF-A0ABD5YDX5-F1
#
_cell.length_a   1.000
_cell.length_b   1.000
_cell.length_c   1.000
_cell.angle_alpha   90.00
_cell.angle_beta   90.00
_cell.angle_gamma   90.00
#
_symmetry.space_group_name_H-M   'P 1'
#
loop_
_entity.id
_entity.type
_entity.pdbx_description
1 polymer ?
#
loop_
_entity_poly.entity_id
_entity_poly.type
_entity_poly.pdbx_seq_one_letter_code
_entity_poly.pdbx_strand_id
1 'polypeptide(L)'
;MLPEVLWILGLLVLVFLPGLCFVALFRLIDYVADDELIARVENGEFRSGSPMRRTAGSRTERAPDRSPPAGERVVCRACDADNWDHADYCWNCLEKLSG
;
A
#
# COMPACT_ATOMS: atom_id res chain seq x y z
N MET A 1 4.04 20.24 43.88
CA MET A 1 3.36 20.91 42.74
C MET A 1 4.24 20.98 41.49
N LEU A 2 5.23 21.87 41.38
CA LEU A 2 6.13 21.96 40.21
C LEU A 2 6.81 20.64 39.76
N PRO A 3 7.37 19.80 40.66
CA PRO A 3 8.01 18.55 40.26
C PRO A 3 7.01 17.50 39.76
N GLU A 4 5.80 17.47 40.30
CA GLU A 4 4.74 16.54 39.87
C GLU A 4 4.21 16.92 38.49
N VAL A 5 4.04 18.21 38.22
CA VAL A 5 3.63 18.73 36.91
C VAL A 5 4.67 18.38 35.84
N LEU A 6 5.96 18.52 36.14
CA LEU A 6 7.05 18.13 35.23
C LEU A 6 7.04 16.62 34.95
N TRP A 7 6.77 15.80 35.96
CA TRP A 7 6.67 14.35 35.80
C TRP A 7 5.49 13.94 34.92
N ILE A 8 4.33 14.56 35.13
CA ILE A 8 3.13 14.33 34.34
C ILE A 8 3.35 14.77 32.88
N LEU A 9 3.94 15.95 32.66
CA LEU A 9 4.32 16.42 31.33
C LEU A 9 5.31 15.47 30.65
N GLY A 10 6.31 14.99 31.39
CA GLY A 10 7.27 14.02 30.89
C GLY A 10 6.62 12.72 30.44
N LEU A 11 5.69 12.18 31.23
CA LEU A 11 4.92 10.98 30.86
C LEU A 11 4.03 11.20 29.64
N LEU A 12 3.36 12.35 29.56
CA LEU A 12 2.55 12.69 28.39
C LEU A 12 3.42 12.77 27.14
N VAL A 13 4.56 13.46 27.20
CA VAL A 13 5.49 13.53 26.06
C VAL A 13 5.99 12.13 25.71
N LEU A 14 6.42 11.33 26.68
CA LEU A 14 6.92 9.96 26.44
C LEU A 14 5.90 9.09 25.69
N VAL A 15 4.61 9.18 26.05
CA VAL A 15 3.55 8.36 25.46
C VAL A 15 3.08 8.91 24.11
N PHE A 16 2.86 10.22 24.01
CA PHE A 16 2.23 10.83 22.84
C PHE A 16 3.22 11.23 21.75
N LEU A 17 4.44 11.65 22.11
CA LEU A 17 5.48 12.05 21.15
C LEU A 17 5.77 10.97 20.09
N PRO A 18 5.99 9.69 20.42
CA PRO A 18 6.28 8.69 19.38
C PRO A 18 5.10 8.50 18.40
N GLY A 19 3.86 8.53 18.91
CA GLY A 19 2.66 8.46 18.06
C GLY A 19 2.52 9.67 17.15
N LEU A 20 2.77 10.88 17.68
CA LEU A 20 2.75 12.10 16.89
C LEU A 20 3.88 12.13 15.85
N CYS A 21 5.08 11.69 16.20
CA CYS A 21 6.20 11.54 15.27
C CYS A 21 5.85 10.58 14.13
N PHE A 22 5.23 9.44 14.45
CA PHE A 22 4.79 8.49 13.44
C PHE A 22 3.76 9.12 12.49
N VAL A 23 2.73 9.77 13.02
CA VAL A 23 1.71 10.44 12.20
C VAL A 23 2.32 11.55 11.35
N ALA A 24 3.23 12.35 11.91
CA ALA A 24 3.91 13.41 11.19
C ALA A 24 4.76 12.86 10.03
N LEU A 25 5.47 11.75 10.26
CA LEU A 25 6.32 11.11 9.26
C LEU A 25 5.49 10.49 8.11
N PHE A 26 4.38 9.85 8.45
CA PHE A 26 3.43 9.35 7.43
C PHE A 26 2.86 10.49 6.59
N ARG A 27 2.40 11.57 7.23
CA ARG A 27 1.90 12.76 6.52
C ARG A 27 2.95 13.38 5.61
N LEU A 28 4.21 13.38 6.02
CA LEU A 28 5.32 13.88 5.20
C LEU A 28 5.55 13.00 3.96
N ILE A 29 5.49 11.67 4.12
CA ILE A 29 5.61 10.74 2.98
C ILE A 29 4.47 10.95 1.98
N ASP A 30 3.22 11.02 2.48
CA ASP A 30 2.05 11.26 1.62
C ASP A 30 2.18 12.59 0.86
N TYR A 31 2.64 13.64 1.52
CA TYR A 31 2.86 14.94 0.90
C TYR A 31 3.91 14.89 -0.22
N VAL A 32 5.03 14.19 0.00
CA VAL A 32 6.07 14.02 -1.03
C VAL A 32 5.58 13.19 -2.21
N ALA A 33 4.75 12.17 -1.97
CA ALA A 33 4.17 11.35 -3.03
C ALA A 33 3.23 12.16 -3.94
N ASP A 34 2.45 13.09 -3.36
CA ASP A 34 1.59 13.99 -4.12
C ASP A 34 2.39 14.95 -5.02
N ASP A 35 3.52 15.49 -4.55
CA ASP A 35 4.39 16.35 -5.36
C ASP A 35 4.99 15.61 -6.58
N GLU A 36 5.36 14.34 -6.41
CA GLU A 36 5.84 13.50 -7.51
C GLU A 36 4.75 13.23 -8.56
N LEU A 37 3.50 13.02 -8.12
CA LEU A 37 2.36 12.85 -9.01
C LEU A 37 2.07 14.13 -9.81
N ILE A 38 2.14 15.29 -9.16
CA ILE A 38 1.97 16.60 -9.82
C ILE A 38 3.06 16.82 -10.87
N ALA A 39 4.32 16.52 -10.55
CA ALA A 39 5.43 16.65 -11.50
C ALA A 39 5.26 15.75 -12.74
N ARG A 40 4.71 14.54 -12.59
CA ARG A 40 4.42 13.63 -13.71
C ARG A 40 3.23 14.09 -14.57
N VAL A 41 2.22 14.68 -13.95
CA VAL A 41 1.09 15.32 -14.67
C VAL A 41 1.58 16.54 -15.45
N GLU A 42 2.42 17.38 -14.85
CA GLU A 42 2.98 18.58 -15.49
C GLU A 42 3.92 18.22 -16.65
N ASN A 43 4.71 17.14 -16.51
CA ASN A 43 5.50 16.57 -17.60
C ASN A 43 4.66 15.94 -18.73
N GLY A 44 3.32 15.98 -18.63
CA GLY A 44 2.41 15.55 -19.68
C GLY A 44 2.31 14.04 -19.85
N GLU A 45 2.76 13.26 -18.86
CA GLU A 45 2.74 11.79 -18.88
C GLU A 45 1.30 11.26 -18.81
N PHE A 46 0.38 12.02 -18.21
CA PHE A 46 -1.05 11.72 -18.17
C PHE A 46 -1.82 12.53 -19.23
N ARG A 47 -1.78 12.10 -20.49
CA ARG A 47 -2.72 12.62 -21.51
C ARG A 47 -4.15 12.23 -21.17
N SER A 48 -4.94 13.21 -20.75
CA SER A 48 -6.41 13.31 -20.81
C SER A 48 -7.17 12.00 -21.07
N GLY A 49 -7.29 11.17 -20.04
CA GLY A 49 -8.34 10.18 -19.90
C GLY A 49 -9.09 10.51 -18.62
N SER A 50 -10.27 11.12 -18.72
CA SER A 50 -11.17 11.32 -17.58
C SER A 50 -11.33 10.00 -16.83
N PRO A 51 -11.15 9.93 -15.49
CA PRO A 51 -11.38 8.69 -14.76
C PRO A 51 -12.89 8.46 -14.78
N MET A 52 -13.34 7.70 -15.76
CA MET A 52 -14.68 7.13 -15.79
C MET A 52 -14.89 6.45 -14.44
N ARG A 53 -15.85 6.98 -13.67
CA ARG A 53 -16.27 6.52 -12.34
C ARG A 53 -16.36 4.99 -12.34
N ARG A 54 -15.29 4.30 -11.93
CA ARG A 54 -15.33 2.88 -11.64
C ARG A 54 -16.07 2.75 -10.32
N THR A 55 -17.34 2.37 -10.46
CA THR A 55 -18.17 1.81 -9.42
C THR A 55 -17.34 0.82 -8.60
N ALA A 56 -17.50 0.93 -7.27
CA ALA A 56 -16.69 0.31 -6.24
C ALA A 56 -16.21 -1.13 -6.54
N GLY A 57 -14.94 -1.39 -6.21
CA GLY A 57 -14.43 -2.74 -5.93
C GLY A 57 -13.31 -3.22 -6.85
N SER A 58 -12.13 -2.61 -6.78
CA SER A 58 -10.87 -3.29 -7.11
C SER A 58 -9.70 -2.41 -6.69
N ARG A 59 -9.25 -2.60 -5.45
CA ARG A 59 -7.93 -2.17 -5.00
C ARG A 59 -6.92 -3.02 -5.76
N THR A 60 -6.54 -2.61 -6.96
CA THR A 60 -5.40 -3.19 -7.66
C THR A 60 -4.15 -2.52 -7.09
N GLU A 61 -3.80 -2.89 -5.84
CA GLU A 61 -2.41 -2.84 -5.40
C GLU A 61 -1.66 -3.74 -6.37
N ARG A 62 -1.01 -3.13 -7.36
CA ARG A 62 -0.10 -3.84 -8.24
C ARG A 62 1.10 -4.23 -7.37
N ALA A 63 1.01 -5.41 -6.79
CA ALA A 63 2.11 -6.06 -6.10
C ALA A 63 3.36 -6.00 -7.00
N PRO A 64 4.57 -5.88 -6.41
CA PRO A 64 5.81 -5.90 -7.16
C PRO A 64 5.80 -7.08 -8.12
N ASP A 65 6.33 -6.87 -9.33
CA ASP A 65 6.43 -7.87 -10.40
C ASP A 65 7.24 -9.08 -9.88
N ARG A 66 6.53 -9.97 -9.20
CA ARG A 66 6.97 -11.28 -8.71
C ARG A 66 6.34 -12.34 -9.61
N SER A 67 6.36 -12.09 -10.91
CA SER A 67 6.04 -13.11 -11.89
C SER A 67 7.03 -14.26 -11.67
N PRO A 68 6.56 -15.48 -11.30
CA PRO A 68 7.46 -16.62 -11.07
C PRO A 68 8.27 -16.91 -12.34
N PRO A 69 9.45 -17.53 -12.32
CA PRO A 69 10.09 -18.00 -13.55
C PRO A 69 9.16 -18.95 -14.33
N ALA A 70 9.25 -19.00 -15.67
CA ALA A 70 8.31 -19.73 -16.54
C ALA A 70 8.13 -21.23 -16.22
N GLY A 71 9.04 -21.84 -15.46
CA GLY A 71 8.98 -23.24 -15.04
C GLY A 71 8.28 -23.51 -13.70
N GLU A 72 7.90 -22.47 -12.94
CA GLU A 72 7.32 -22.59 -11.59
C GLU A 72 5.97 -21.85 -11.50
N ARG A 73 5.13 -21.99 -12.54
CA ARG A 73 3.86 -21.27 -12.67
C ARG A 73 2.66 -22.21 -12.67
N VAL A 74 1.64 -21.88 -11.88
CA VAL A 74 0.31 -22.49 -11.94
C VAL A 74 -0.74 -21.40 -12.19
N VAL A 75 -1.63 -21.63 -13.16
CA VAL A 75 -2.69 -20.67 -13.52
C VAL A 75 -3.94 -20.96 -12.71
N CYS A 76 -4.48 -19.94 -12.04
CA CYS A 76 -5.72 -20.07 -11.30
C CYS A 76 -6.91 -20.22 -12.25
N ARG A 77 -7.70 -21.29 -12.11
CA ARG A 77 -8.88 -21.54 -12.97
C ARG A 77 -10.05 -20.58 -12.74
N ALA A 78 -10.07 -19.87 -11.61
CA ALA A 78 -11.17 -18.97 -11.26
C ALA A 78 -10.98 -17.55 -11.81
N CYS A 79 -9.73 -17.08 -11.92
CA CYS A 79 -9.43 -15.69 -12.30
C CYS A 79 -8.28 -15.53 -13.29
N ASP A 80 -7.77 -16.64 -13.86
CA ASP A 80 -6.70 -16.71 -14.85
C ASP A 80 -5.37 -16.04 -14.42
N ALA A 81 -5.17 -15.84 -13.12
CA ALA A 81 -3.93 -15.26 -12.60
C ALA A 81 -2.80 -16.31 -12.55
N ASP A 82 -1.57 -15.88 -12.86
CA ASP A 82 -0.34 -16.68 -12.65
C ASP A 82 0.02 -16.74 -11.17
N ASN A 83 0.29 -17.93 -10.65
CA ASN A 83 0.71 -18.17 -9.26
C ASN A 83 1.98 -19.03 -9.23
N TRP A 84 2.65 -19.09 -8.08
CA TRP A 84 3.78 -19.99 -7.85
C TRP A 84 3.30 -21.44 -7.76
N ASP A 85 4.07 -22.38 -8.29
CA ASP A 85 3.75 -23.82 -8.32
C ASP A 85 3.46 -24.46 -6.94
N HIS A 86 4.10 -23.94 -5.88
CA HIS A 86 3.94 -24.36 -4.49
C HIS A 86 2.92 -23.52 -3.70
N ALA A 87 2.15 -22.66 -4.36
CA ALA A 87 1.11 -21.89 -3.70
C ALA A 87 -0.15 -22.74 -3.49
N ASP A 88 -0.63 -22.87 -2.25
CA ASP A 88 -1.89 -23.55 -1.93
C ASP A 88 -3.13 -22.73 -2.37
N TYR A 89 -2.99 -21.40 -2.44
CA TYR A 89 -4.07 -20.46 -2.71
C TYR A 89 -3.65 -19.40 -3.74
N CYS A 90 -4.62 -18.93 -4.51
CA CYS A 90 -4.38 -17.89 -5.50
C CYS A 90 -4.12 -16.54 -4.83
N TRP A 91 -3.03 -15.86 -5.19
CA TRP A 91 -2.71 -14.54 -4.62
C TRP A 91 -3.74 -13.46 -4.98
N ASN A 92 -4.47 -13.62 -6.10
CA ASN A 92 -5.40 -12.62 -6.62
C ASN A 92 -6.83 -12.81 -6.08
N CYS A 93 -7.38 -14.03 -6.18
CA CYS A 93 -8.77 -14.31 -5.81
C CYS A 93 -8.94 -15.13 -4.53
N LEU A 94 -7.84 -15.58 -3.91
CA LEU A 94 -7.82 -16.43 -2.71
C LEU A 94 -8.50 -17.80 -2.88
N GLU A 95 -8.89 -18.17 -4.09
CA GLU A 95 -9.40 -19.50 -4.40
C GLU A 95 -8.28 -20.54 -4.25
N LYS A 96 -8.64 -21.74 -3.78
CA LYS A 96 -7.67 -22.83 -3.63
C LYS A 96 -7.14 -23.23 -5.01
N LEU A 97 -5.82 -23.24 -5.17
CA LEU A 97 -5.19 -23.74 -6.39
C LEU A 97 -5.30 -25.26 -6.32
N SER A 98 -6.21 -25.83 -7.10
CA SER A 98 -6.37 -27.28 -7.16
C SER A 98 -5.04 -27.91 -7.57
N GLY A 99 -4.45 -28.72 -6.69
CA GLY A 99 -3.28 -29.55 -6.99
C GLY A 99 -3.54 -30.50 -8.15
#